data_AF-A0A8S3JK19-F1
#
_entry.id   AF-A0A8S3JK19-F1
#
_cell.length_a   1.000
_cell.length_b   1.000
_cell.length_c   1.000
_cell.angle_alpha   90.00
_cell.angle_beta   90.00
_cell.angle_gamma   90.00
#
_symmetry.space_group_name_H-M   'P 1'
#
loop_
_entity.id
_entity.type
_entity.pdbx_description
1 polymer ?
#
loop_
_entity_poly.entity_id
_entity_poly.type
_entity_poly.pdbx_seq_one_letter_code
_entity_poly.pdbx_strand_id
1 'polypeptide(L)'
;MEDQLKRLEAVTNRLESVVHQLSSTGSGGPSHTNDDSTNNVDNTPVIRDYDIIINESVKPFLTSSQKIGGELTTMSDHVKRLFDAQQQFLTQAVQSTKPNDQKVVEAIKPQSSEIDAIT
;
A
#
# COMPACT_ATOMS: atom_id res chain seq x y z
N MET A 1 -14.21 -36.53 -24.23
CA MET A 1 -14.07 -35.30 -23.42
C MET A 1 -13.43 -35.58 -22.07
N GLU A 2 -13.52 -36.81 -21.53
CA GLU A 2 -12.90 -37.18 -20.25
C GLU A 2 -11.36 -37.15 -20.23
N ASP A 3 -10.68 -37.39 -21.36
CA ASP A 3 -9.20 -37.33 -21.41
C ASP A 3 -8.63 -35.91 -21.19
N GLN A 4 -9.39 -34.88 -21.52
CA GLN A 4 -8.97 -33.48 -21.30
C GLN A 4 -9.09 -33.09 -19.82
N LEU A 5 -10.11 -33.60 -19.12
CA LEU A 5 -10.30 -33.39 -17.69
C LEU A 5 -9.20 -34.09 -16.88
N LYS A 6 -8.85 -35.34 -17.23
CA LYS A 6 -7.72 -36.06 -16.61
C LYS A 6 -6.38 -35.35 -16.81
N ARG A 7 -6.17 -34.75 -17.99
CA ARG A 7 -4.96 -33.96 -18.25
C ARG A 7 -4.92 -32.68 -17.41
N LEU A 8 -6.04 -31.99 -17.24
CA LEU A 8 -6.11 -30.80 -16.38
C LEU A 8 -5.83 -31.17 -14.92
N GLU A 9 -6.45 -32.23 -14.40
CA GLU A 9 -6.23 -32.69 -13.04
C GLU A 9 -4.77 -33.12 -12.80
N ALA A 10 -4.16 -33.82 -13.77
CA ALA A 10 -2.75 -34.20 -13.69
C ALA A 10 -1.80 -32.99 -13.71
N VAL A 11 -2.15 -31.93 -14.46
CA VAL A 11 -1.38 -30.69 -14.49
C VAL A 11 -1.50 -29.93 -13.17
N THR A 12 -2.70 -29.87 -12.59
CA THR A 12 -2.94 -29.23 -11.29
C THR A 12 -2.19 -29.92 -10.16
N ASN A 13 -2.29 -31.25 -10.06
CA ASN A 13 -1.60 -32.01 -8.99
C ASN A 13 -0.08 -31.87 -9.08
N ARG A 14 0.48 -31.78 -10.30
CA ARG A 14 1.92 -31.56 -10.50
C ARG A 14 2.33 -30.15 -10.09
N LEU A 15 1.50 -29.14 -10.33
CA LEU A 15 1.78 -27.76 -9.93
C LEU A 15 1.78 -27.62 -8.40
N GLU A 16 0.79 -28.20 -7.73
CA GLU A 16 0.72 -28.19 -6.26
C GLU A 16 1.92 -28.91 -5.61
N SER A 17 2.37 -30.03 -6.19
CA SER A 17 3.55 -30.75 -5.70
C SER A 17 4.85 -29.92 -5.86
N VAL A 18 5.01 -29.17 -6.95
CA VAL A 18 6.21 -28.34 -7.17
C VAL A 18 6.23 -27.14 -6.23
N VAL A 19 5.08 -26.54 -5.95
CA VAL A 19 4.92 -25.41 -5.02
C VAL A 19 5.28 -25.81 -3.59
N HIS A 20 4.86 -26.99 -3.13
CA HIS A 20 5.23 -27.50 -1.80
C HIS A 20 6.72 -27.83 -1.66
N GLN A 21 7.36 -28.29 -2.73
CA GLN A 21 8.78 -28.65 -2.74
C GLN A 21 9.68 -27.41 -2.75
N LEU A 22 9.22 -26.33 -3.39
CA LEU A 22 9.92 -25.05 -3.44
C LEU A 22 9.87 -24.28 -2.11
N SER A 23 8.77 -24.40 -1.37
CA SER A 23 8.60 -23.70 -0.07
C SER A 23 9.36 -24.36 1.10
N SER A 24 9.92 -25.56 0.90
CA SER A 24 10.67 -26.29 1.94
C SER A 24 12.19 -26.11 1.86
N THR A 25 12.72 -25.37 0.87
CA THR A 25 14.17 -25.20 0.68
C THR A 25 14.53 -23.70 0.68
N GLY A 26 14.60 -23.10 1.87
CA GLY A 26 15.22 -21.80 2.05
C GLY A 26 16.74 -21.91 2.06
N SER A 27 17.43 -21.01 1.32
CA SER A 27 18.65 -20.28 1.71
C SER A 27 19.52 -19.87 0.49
N GLY A 28 19.63 -18.55 0.27
CA GLY A 28 20.84 -17.92 -0.28
C GLY A 28 20.75 -17.24 -1.64
N GLY A 29 20.84 -15.90 -1.65
CA GLY A 29 21.39 -15.13 -2.77
C GLY A 29 20.38 -14.48 -3.73
N PRO A 30 20.72 -13.34 -4.36
CA PRO A 30 19.77 -12.31 -4.75
C PRO A 30 19.25 -12.49 -6.18
N SER A 31 18.10 -11.84 -6.42
CA SER A 31 17.55 -11.40 -7.71
C SER A 31 16.32 -12.15 -8.21
N HIS A 32 15.26 -11.35 -8.40
CA HIS A 32 14.11 -11.51 -9.29
C HIS A 32 13.43 -12.89 -9.39
N THR A 33 12.18 -12.98 -8.93
CA THR A 33 10.98 -12.89 -9.79
C THR A 33 9.70 -12.94 -8.95
N ASN A 34 8.73 -12.14 -9.39
CA ASN A 34 7.37 -12.03 -8.89
C ASN A 34 6.66 -13.37 -8.65
N ASP A 35 5.78 -13.38 -7.65
CA ASP A 35 4.35 -13.74 -7.73
C ASP A 35 3.92 -14.41 -6.43
N ASP A 36 3.55 -13.60 -5.44
CA ASP A 36 2.68 -14.03 -4.34
C ASP A 36 1.38 -13.25 -4.50
N SER A 37 0.40 -13.95 -5.06
CA SER A 37 -0.99 -13.50 -5.25
C SER A 37 -1.74 -13.51 -3.91
N THR A 38 -1.27 -12.72 -2.97
CA THR A 38 -2.11 -12.07 -1.96
C THR A 38 -2.20 -10.60 -2.37
N ASN A 39 -3.38 -9.96 -2.30
CA ASN A 39 -3.56 -8.54 -2.66
C ASN A 39 -2.71 -7.65 -1.74
N ASN A 40 -1.41 -7.61 -1.99
CA ASN A 40 -0.43 -6.95 -1.17
C ASN A 40 -0.30 -5.51 -1.66
N VAL A 41 -1.39 -4.78 -1.46
CA VAL A 41 -1.51 -3.38 -1.85
C VAL A 41 -0.41 -2.57 -1.17
N ASP A 42 -0.05 -2.95 0.06
CA ASP A 42 1.06 -2.39 0.83
C ASP A 42 2.44 -2.59 0.19
N ASN A 43 2.62 -3.54 -0.73
CA ASN A 43 3.88 -3.76 -1.45
C ASN A 43 3.91 -3.12 -2.85
N THR A 44 2.92 -2.30 -3.20
CA THR A 44 3.02 -1.53 -4.45
C THR A 44 4.09 -0.44 -4.33
N PRO A 45 4.90 -0.22 -5.40
CA PRO A 45 6.01 0.73 -5.34
C PRO A 45 5.55 2.14 -4.94
N VAL A 46 4.34 2.55 -5.35
CA VAL A 46 3.77 3.85 -4.97
C VAL A 46 3.55 3.97 -3.45
N ILE A 47 2.99 2.94 -2.80
CA ILE A 47 2.75 2.97 -1.35
C ILE A 47 4.06 2.91 -0.59
N ARG A 48 4.98 2.04 -1.01
CA ARG A 48 6.31 1.93 -0.40
C ARG A 48 7.10 3.22 -0.50
N ASP A 49 7.15 3.84 -1.68
CA ASP A 49 7.91 5.07 -1.89
C ASP A 49 7.28 6.25 -1.13
N TYR A 50 5.95 6.26 -1.00
CA TYR A 50 5.24 7.20 -0.14
C TYR A 50 5.60 7.02 1.34
N ASP A 51 5.61 5.79 1.84
CA ASP A 51 6.00 5.48 3.23
C ASP A 51 7.43 5.89 3.55
N ILE A 52 8.35 5.80 2.58
CA ILE A 52 9.72 6.31 2.73
C ILE A 52 9.68 7.82 2.98
N ILE A 53 8.93 8.59 2.16
CA ILE A 53 8.80 10.05 2.32
C ILE A 53 8.20 10.40 3.69
N ILE A 54 7.16 9.68 4.12
CA ILE A 54 6.54 9.90 5.43
C ILE A 54 7.54 9.67 6.56
N ASN A 55 8.30 8.58 6.50
CA ASN A 55 9.26 8.23 7.54
C ASN A 55 10.49 9.15 7.56
N GLU A 56 10.98 9.58 6.39
CA GLU A 56 12.18 10.41 6.28
C GLU A 56 11.93 11.90 6.51
N SER A 57 10.78 12.42 6.10
CA SER A 57 10.52 13.87 6.12
C SER A 57 9.41 14.27 7.09
N VAL A 58 8.27 13.58 7.04
CA VAL A 58 7.08 13.97 7.81
C VAL A 58 7.25 13.60 9.29
N LYS A 59 7.74 12.39 9.59
CA LYS A 59 7.90 11.92 10.97
C LYS A 59 8.91 12.77 11.78
N PRO A 60 10.07 13.18 11.25
CA PRO A 60 10.95 14.13 11.94
C PRO A 60 10.33 15.51 12.16
N PHE A 61 9.55 16.00 11.19
CA PHE A 61 8.80 17.25 11.34
C PHE A 61 7.80 17.15 12.49
N LEU A 62 6.94 16.12 12.51
CA LEU A 62 5.97 15.91 13.58
C LEU A 62 6.64 15.79 14.95
N THR A 63 7.74 15.03 15.02
CA THR A 63 8.51 14.86 16.26
C THR A 63 9.08 16.19 16.76
N SER A 64 9.56 17.04 15.85
CA SER A 64 10.11 18.36 16.20
C SER A 64 9.01 19.33 16.62
N SER A 65 7.87 19.33 15.92
CA SER A 65 6.69 20.14 16.22
C SER A 65 6.09 19.79 17.58
N GLN A 66 6.01 18.50 17.94
CA GLN A 66 5.59 18.06 19.27
C GLN A 66 6.56 18.49 20.38
N LYS A 67 7.88 18.52 20.11
CA LYS A 67 8.88 19.00 21.08
C LYS A 67 8.77 20.49 21.36
N ILE A 68 8.42 21.29 20.34
CA ILE A 68 8.20 22.73 20.51
C ILE A 68 6.93 22.99 21.33
N GLY A 69 5.88 22.20 21.08
CA GLY A 69 4.62 22.32 21.82
C GLY A 69 3.73 23.46 21.34
N GLY A 70 2.62 23.69 22.05
CA GLY A 70 1.68 24.78 21.79
C GLY A 70 0.84 24.58 20.53
N GLU A 71 0.50 25.68 19.85
CA GLU A 71 -0.33 25.68 18.65
C GLU A 71 0.30 24.89 17.49
N LEU A 72 1.63 24.80 17.46
CA LEU A 72 2.36 24.01 16.48
C LEU A 72 2.11 22.50 16.64
N THR A 73 1.77 22.02 17.85
CA THR A 73 1.36 20.63 18.05
C THR A 73 0.02 20.36 17.37
N THR A 74 -0.98 21.23 17.60
CA THR A 74 -2.29 21.14 16.94
C THR A 74 -2.15 21.16 15.43
N MET A 75 -1.34 22.08 14.89
CA MET A 75 -1.09 22.15 13.45
C MET A 75 -0.39 20.90 12.94
N SER A 76 0.58 20.36 13.69
CA SER A 76 1.25 19.11 13.32
C SER A 76 0.31 17.90 13.33
N ASP A 77 -0.70 17.89 14.20
CA ASP A 77 -1.71 16.82 14.22
C ASP A 77 -2.61 16.87 12.98
N HIS A 78 -2.96 18.07 12.49
CA HIS A 78 -3.67 18.23 11.21
C HIS A 78 -2.80 17.80 10.03
N VAL A 79 -1.52 18.18 10.04
CA VAL A 79 -0.55 17.72 9.02
C VAL A 79 -0.46 16.19 9.02
N LYS A 80 -0.40 15.56 10.20
CA LYS A 80 -0.41 14.10 10.30
C LYS A 80 -1.68 13.50 9.68
N ARG A 81 -2.86 14.03 10.03
CA ARG A 81 -4.15 13.56 9.49
C ARG A 81 -4.24 13.73 7.98
N LEU A 82 -3.68 14.81 7.43
CA LEU A 82 -3.60 15.05 5.99
C LEU A 82 -2.81 13.95 5.26
N PHE A 83 -1.61 13.62 5.77
CA PHE A 83 -0.77 12.58 5.18
C PHE A 83 -1.38 11.18 5.36
N ASP A 84 -2.02 10.89 6.51
CA ASP A 84 -2.76 9.64 6.71
C ASP A 84 -3.92 9.51 5.70
N ALA A 85 -4.68 10.58 5.47
CA ALA A 85 -5.76 10.62 4.50
C ALA A 85 -5.28 10.43 3.05
N GLN A 86 -4.10 10.97 2.72
CA GLN A 86 -3.47 10.76 1.42
C GLN A 86 -2.97 9.32 1.25
N GLN A 87 -2.42 8.68 2.29
CA GLN A 87 -2.05 7.26 2.24
C GLN A 87 -3.27 6.36 1.98
N GLN A 88 -4.40 6.66 2.62
CA GLN A 88 -5.67 5.96 2.37
C GLN A 88 -6.16 6.16 0.93
N PHE A 89 -6.06 7.39 0.41
CA PHE A 89 -6.39 7.68 -0.98
C PHE A 89 -5.51 6.87 -1.96
N LEU A 90 -4.20 6.82 -1.73
CA LEU A 90 -3.27 6.06 -2.58
C LEU A 90 -3.59 4.56 -2.54
N THR A 91 -3.88 4.02 -1.36
CA THR A 91 -4.28 2.61 -1.17
C THR A 91 -5.54 2.29 -1.97
N GLN A 92 -6.55 3.16 -1.91
CA GLN A 92 -7.79 3.00 -2.69
C GLN A 92 -7.55 3.16 -4.19
N ALA A 93 -6.69 4.10 -4.59
CA ALA A 93 -6.37 4.37 -5.98
C ALA A 93 -5.63 3.21 -6.65
N VAL A 94 -4.71 2.56 -5.93
CA VAL A 94 -3.99 1.36 -6.42
C VAL A 94 -4.95 0.19 -6.68
N GLN A 95 -6.02 0.08 -5.89
CA GLN A 95 -7.02 -0.98 -6.01
C GLN A 95 -8.17 -0.64 -6.99
N SER A 96 -8.23 0.59 -7.50
CA SER A 96 -9.38 1.09 -8.27
C SER A 96 -8.96 1.56 -9.66
N THR A 97 -9.78 1.25 -10.66
CA THR A 97 -9.74 1.98 -11.94
C THR A 97 -10.24 3.41 -11.77
N LYS A 98 -9.69 4.36 -12.53
CA LYS A 98 -10.02 5.79 -12.41
C LYS A 98 -11.55 5.96 -12.39
N PRO A 99 -12.13 6.42 -11.26
CA PRO A 99 -13.57 6.61 -11.15
C PRO A 99 -13.98 7.92 -11.83
N ASN A 100 -15.28 8.18 -11.89
CA ASN A 100 -15.80 9.48 -12.37
C ASN A 100 -15.28 10.63 -11.49
N ASP A 101 -15.12 11.82 -12.07
CA ASP A 101 -14.49 12.98 -11.41
C ASP A 101 -15.18 13.37 -10.08
N GLN A 102 -16.51 13.20 -9.98
CA GLN A 102 -17.22 13.40 -8.70
C GLN A 102 -16.72 12.50 -7.57
N LYS A 103 -16.40 11.24 -7.86
CA LYS A 103 -15.88 10.31 -6.85
C LYS A 103 -14.43 10.62 -6.47
N VAL A 104 -13.66 11.18 -7.40
CA VAL A 104 -12.31 11.68 -7.10
C VAL A 104 -12.40 12.87 -6.14
N VAL A 105 -13.32 13.80 -6.39
CA VAL A 105 -13.58 14.95 -5.48
C VAL A 105 -14.00 14.47 -4.09
N GLU A 106 -14.86 13.45 -4.00
CA GLU A 106 -15.24 12.86 -2.71
C GLU A 106 -14.07 12.19 -1.99
N ALA A 107 -13.19 11.49 -2.73
CA ALA A 107 -12.04 10.81 -2.15
C ALA A 107 -10.96 11.77 -1.63
N ILE A 108 -10.86 12.99 -2.17
CA ILE A 108 -9.92 14.03 -1.70
C ILE A 108 -10.49 14.95 -0.63
N LYS A 109 -11.82 14.93 -0.37
CA LYS A 109 -12.44 15.76 0.69
C LYS A 109 -11.73 15.68 2.05
N PRO A 110 -11.30 14.49 2.54
CA PRO A 110 -10.57 14.40 3.80
C PRO A 110 -9.28 15.21 3.79
N GLN A 111 -8.58 15.28 2.65
CA GLN A 111 -7.37 16.09 2.50
C GLN A 111 -7.70 17.59 2.51
N SER A 112 -8.73 18.01 1.76
CA SER A 112 -9.16 19.42 1.74
C SER A 112 -9.55 19.92 3.13
N SER A 113 -10.27 19.11 3.91
CA SER A 113 -10.68 19.47 5.27
C SER A 113 -9.50 19.68 6.21
N GLU A 114 -8.43 18.89 6.10
CA GLU A 114 -7.25 19.08 6.94
C GLU A 114 -6.40 20.26 6.47
N ILE A 115 -6.37 20.56 5.17
CA ILE A 115 -5.71 21.78 4.63
C ILE A 115 -6.40 23.04 5.17
N ASP A 116 -7.73 23.08 5.15
CA ASP A 116 -8.52 24.19 5.70
C ASP A 116 -8.31 24.34 7.23
N ALA A 117 -7.96 23.26 7.93
CA ALA A 117 -7.68 23.30 9.37
C ALA A 117 -6.25 23.75 9.71
N ILE A 118 -5.34 23.77 8.73
CA ILE A 118 -3.94 24.21 8.88
C ILE A 118 -3.78 25.71 8.56
N THR A 119 -4.72 26.30 7.81
CA THR A 119 -4.61 27.66 7.23
C THR A 119 -5.56 28.64 7.90
#